data_AF-A0A0G1CUC8-F1
#
_entry.id   AF-A0A0G1CUC8-F1
#
_cell.length_a   1.000
_cell.length_b   1.000
_cell.length_c   1.000
_cell.angle_alpha   90.00
_cell.angle_beta   90.00
_cell.angle_gamma   90.00
#
_symmetry.space_group_name_H-M   'P 1'
#
loop_
_entity.id
_entity.type
_entity.pdbx_description
1 polymer ?
#
loop_
_entity_poly.entity_id
_entity_poly.type
_entity_poly.pdbx_seq_one_letter_code
_entity_poly.pdbx_strand_id
1 'polypeptide(L)'
;MSKGKYELYDMHFLVPKTWRNEAFVKLGSKCVFCGGVDKVWVRHILPVNEYPVFADSKENAAAICGECRKWVKQNKSPDQLTKILLNITKSSLKYPPEEISKEEYDSFCNEKIQQWTEKREKEAAEEKMLDEVKRTQGLVGHIRAKWEIQNPSPKESKYNVQLPLEEEIEEEYELF
;
A
#
# COMPACT_ATOMS: atom_id res chain seq x y z
N MET A 1 0.27 -29.54 27.05
CA MET A 1 1.29 -28.50 26.85
C MET A 1 0.57 -27.22 26.46
N SER A 2 0.54 -26.22 27.34
CA SER A 2 -0.15 -24.95 27.07
C SER A 2 0.67 -24.14 26.06
N LYS A 3 0.16 -23.95 24.85
CA LYS A 3 0.71 -23.01 23.88
C LYS A 3 0.88 -21.65 24.57
N GLY A 4 2.10 -21.13 24.62
CA GLY A 4 2.38 -19.79 25.14
C GLY A 4 1.49 -18.81 24.39
N LYS A 5 0.55 -18.18 25.10
CA LYS A 5 -0.25 -17.10 24.53
C LYS A 5 0.69 -15.90 24.44
N TYR A 6 1.30 -15.69 23.28
CA TYR A 6 1.96 -14.43 22.98
C TYR A 6 0.91 -13.32 23.18
N GLU A 7 1.21 -12.35 24.03
CA GLU A 7 0.33 -11.21 24.25
C GLU A 7 0.04 -10.57 22.88
N LEU A 8 -1.25 -10.36 22.59
CA LEU A 8 -1.73 -9.84 21.32
C LEU A 8 -1.19 -8.42 21.12
N TYR A 9 0.01 -8.29 20.58
CA TYR A 9 0.45 -7.07 19.93
C TYR A 9 -0.60 -6.71 18.86
N ASP A 10 -0.86 -5.43 18.65
CA ASP A 10 -1.77 -4.99 17.59
C ASP A 10 -1.15 -5.31 16.22
N MET A 11 -1.43 -6.50 15.68
CA MET A 11 -0.74 -7.08 14.54
C MET A 11 -1.13 -6.47 13.19
N HIS A 12 -2.04 -5.49 13.21
CA HIS A 12 -2.47 -4.79 12.00
C HIS A 12 -1.30 -4.09 11.27
N PHE A 13 -0.19 -3.85 11.96
CA PHE A 13 1.03 -3.23 11.42
C PHE A 13 1.99 -4.21 10.74
N LEU A 14 1.88 -5.52 11.01
CA LEU A 14 2.79 -6.54 10.46
C LEU A 14 2.48 -6.91 9.01
N VAL A 15 1.29 -6.56 8.51
CA VAL A 15 0.87 -6.90 7.15
C VAL A 15 0.87 -5.63 6.29
N PRO A 16 1.76 -5.51 5.28
CA PRO A 16 1.74 -4.39 4.36
C PRO A 16 0.38 -4.25 3.68
N LYS A 17 -0.09 -3.01 3.49
CA LYS A 17 -1.36 -2.75 2.75
C LYS A 17 -1.35 -3.34 1.35
N THR A 18 -0.16 -3.46 0.74
CA THR A 18 0.04 -4.03 -0.61
C THR A 18 0.04 -5.56 -0.63
N TRP A 19 0.26 -6.24 0.50
CA TRP A 19 0.42 -7.69 0.56
C TRP A 19 -0.78 -8.42 -0.05
N ARG A 20 -2.01 -7.98 0.24
CA ARG A 20 -3.22 -8.60 -0.34
C ARG A 20 -3.24 -8.48 -1.85
N ASN A 21 -2.86 -7.33 -2.41
CA ASN A 21 -2.86 -7.11 -3.85
C ASN A 21 -1.80 -7.99 -4.51
N GLU A 22 -0.60 -8.04 -3.94
CA GLU A 22 0.50 -8.86 -4.46
C GLU A 22 0.19 -10.36 -4.39
N ALA A 23 -0.40 -10.82 -3.30
CA ALA A 23 -0.86 -12.18 -3.15
C ALA A 23 -2.01 -12.50 -4.12
N PHE A 24 -2.93 -11.57 -4.35
CA PHE A 24 -4.01 -11.74 -5.33
C PHE A 24 -3.47 -11.84 -6.76
N VAL A 25 -2.45 -11.04 -7.12
CA VAL A 25 -1.77 -11.15 -8.42
C VAL A 25 -1.12 -12.53 -8.60
N LYS A 26 -0.48 -13.08 -7.55
CA LYS A 26 0.15 -14.40 -7.59
C LYS A 26 -0.87 -15.55 -7.69
N LEU A 27 -1.93 -15.49 -6.88
CA LEU A 27 -2.91 -16.57 -6.74
C LEU A 27 -4.01 -16.52 -7.79
N GLY A 28 -4.23 -15.35 -8.39
CA GLY A 28 -5.35 -15.06 -9.27
C GLY A 28 -6.67 -14.86 -8.54
N SER A 29 -7.75 -14.79 -9.31
CA SER A 29 -9.11 -14.52 -8.82
C SER A 29 -9.93 -15.78 -8.53
N LYS A 30 -9.33 -16.98 -8.53
CA LYS A 30 -10.04 -18.24 -8.31
C LYS A 30 -9.91 -18.70 -6.87
N CYS A 31 -11.01 -19.19 -6.30
CA CYS A 31 -11.00 -19.84 -5.01
C CYS A 31 -10.24 -21.16 -5.07
N VAL A 32 -9.30 -21.36 -4.15
CA VAL A 32 -8.49 -22.58 -4.08
C VAL A 32 -9.31 -23.82 -3.73
N PHE A 33 -10.48 -23.67 -3.10
CA PHE A 33 -11.35 -24.79 -2.73
C PHE A 33 -12.29 -25.23 -3.85
N CYS A 34 -13.04 -24.29 -4.44
CA CYS A 34 -14.10 -24.60 -5.39
C CYS A 34 -13.82 -24.13 -6.83
N GLY A 35 -12.73 -23.41 -7.06
CA GLY A 35 -12.40 -22.81 -8.36
C GLY A 35 -13.25 -21.60 -8.76
N GLY A 36 -14.27 -21.25 -7.98
CA GLY A 36 -15.16 -20.11 -8.25
C GLY A 36 -14.46 -18.76 -8.17
N VAL A 37 -14.94 -17.78 -8.94
CA VAL A 37 -14.32 -16.43 -9.07
C VAL A 37 -15.08 -15.33 -8.34
N ASP A 38 -16.28 -15.60 -7.85
CA ASP A 38 -17.10 -14.59 -7.18
C ASP A 38 -16.64 -14.37 -5.73
N LYS A 39 -16.50 -13.09 -5.34
CA LYS A 39 -16.16 -12.64 -3.99
C LYS A 39 -15.01 -13.45 -3.37
N VAL A 40 -13.86 -13.49 -4.07
CA VAL A 40 -12.65 -14.16 -3.57
C VAL A 40 -11.83 -13.19 -2.73
N TRP A 41 -11.41 -13.64 -1.55
CA TRP A 41 -10.54 -12.90 -0.64
C TRP A 41 -9.22 -13.63 -0.42
N VAL A 42 -8.13 -12.86 -0.33
CA VAL A 42 -6.85 -13.39 0.13
C VAL A 42 -6.84 -13.45 1.65
N ARG A 43 -6.41 -14.59 2.19
CA ARG A 43 -6.23 -14.84 3.62
C ARG A 43 -4.87 -15.46 3.91
N HIS A 44 -4.41 -15.29 5.13
CA HIS A 44 -3.24 -16.02 5.61
C HIS A 44 -3.57 -17.50 5.81
N ILE A 45 -2.65 -18.39 5.41
CA ILE A 45 -2.78 -19.85 5.64
C ILE A 45 -2.47 -20.16 7.10
N LEU A 46 -1.28 -19.74 7.55
CA LEU A 46 -0.83 -19.73 8.93
C LEU A 46 -1.37 -18.48 9.63
N PRO A 47 -2.02 -18.63 10.80
CA PRO A 47 -2.55 -17.51 11.56
C PRO A 47 -1.43 -16.56 12.00
N VAL A 48 -1.56 -15.26 11.65
CA VAL A 48 -0.56 -14.22 11.92
C VAL A 48 -0.26 -14.09 13.42
N ASN A 49 -1.24 -14.31 14.29
CA ASN A 49 -1.11 -14.26 15.74
C ASN A 49 -0.33 -15.42 16.37
N GLU A 50 -0.20 -16.54 15.67
CA GLU A 50 0.67 -17.63 16.12
C GLU A 50 2.00 -17.60 15.37
N TYR A 51 2.02 -17.07 14.14
CA TYR A 51 3.17 -17.10 13.25
C TYR A 51 3.39 -15.77 12.50
N PRO A 52 3.78 -14.69 13.19
CA PRO A 52 4.02 -13.37 12.60
C PRO A 52 5.17 -13.36 11.60
N VAL A 53 6.13 -14.27 11.75
CA VAL A 53 7.28 -14.45 10.82
C VAL A 53 6.84 -14.68 9.37
N PHE A 54 5.60 -15.14 9.16
CA PHE A 54 5.03 -15.36 7.84
C PHE A 54 3.95 -14.33 7.47
N ALA A 55 3.80 -13.23 8.21
CA ALA A 55 2.73 -12.24 8.01
C ALA A 55 2.81 -11.54 6.64
N ASP A 56 4.02 -11.31 6.13
CA ASP A 56 4.30 -10.67 4.84
C ASP A 56 4.63 -11.69 3.73
N SER A 57 4.73 -12.98 4.06
CA SER A 57 5.03 -14.02 3.07
C SER A 57 3.88 -14.24 2.09
N LYS A 58 4.20 -14.19 0.79
CA LYS A 58 3.25 -14.52 -0.30
C LYS A 58 2.93 -16.01 -0.38
N GLU A 59 3.74 -16.86 0.23
CA GLU A 59 3.49 -18.31 0.33
C GLU A 59 2.52 -18.64 1.45
N ASN A 60 2.36 -17.70 2.39
CA ASN A 60 1.38 -17.77 3.45
C ASN A 60 0.02 -17.23 3.01
N ALA A 61 -0.28 -17.17 1.71
CA ALA A 61 -1.51 -16.60 1.18
C ALA A 61 -2.38 -17.66 0.48
N ALA A 62 -3.69 -17.62 0.72
CA ALA A 62 -4.68 -18.42 0.01
C ALA A 62 -5.88 -17.57 -0.42
N ALA A 63 -6.35 -17.81 -1.64
CA ALA A 63 -7.52 -17.14 -2.22
C ALA A 63 -8.79 -17.97 -1.96
N ILE A 64 -9.72 -17.48 -1.14
CA ILE A 64 -10.89 -18.23 -0.68
C ILE A 64 -12.16 -17.40 -0.90
N CYS A 65 -13.19 -17.98 -1.51
CA CYS A 65 -14.49 -17.33 -1.66
C CYS A 65 -15.30 -17.34 -0.34
N GLY A 66 -16.38 -16.57 -0.32
CA GLY A 66 -17.16 -16.34 0.91
C GLY A 66 -17.84 -17.58 1.45
N GLU A 67 -18.39 -18.38 0.54
CA GLU A 67 -19.09 -19.60 0.90
C GLU A 67 -18.12 -20.66 1.42
N CYS A 68 -17.00 -20.91 0.73
CA CYS A 68 -15.96 -21.80 1.24
C CYS A 68 -15.39 -21.31 2.59
N ARG A 69 -15.24 -20.00 2.78
CA ARG A 69 -14.80 -19.43 4.06
C ARG A 69 -15.80 -19.71 5.19
N LYS A 70 -17.10 -19.49 4.95
CA LYS A 70 -18.15 -19.76 5.95
C LYS A 70 -18.19 -21.25 6.29
N TRP A 71 -18.17 -22.11 5.27
CA TRP A 71 -18.18 -23.56 5.41
C TRP A 71 -16.99 -24.03 6.24
N VAL A 72 -15.77 -23.58 5.92
CA VAL A 72 -14.56 -23.89 6.67
C VAL A 72 -14.70 -23.48 8.14
N LYS A 73 -15.15 -22.25 8.41
CA LYS A 73 -15.28 -21.72 9.78
C LYS A 73 -16.27 -22.55 10.62
N GLN A 74 -17.26 -23.17 10.00
CA GLN A 74 -18.28 -23.98 10.66
C GLN A 74 -17.87 -25.46 10.82
N ASN A 75 -17.02 -25.99 9.94
CA ASN A 75 -16.82 -27.44 9.80
C ASN A 75 -15.40 -27.92 10.11
N LYS A 76 -14.42 -27.03 10.25
CA LYS A 76 -13.01 -27.39 10.42
C LYS A 76 -12.38 -26.64 11.60
N SER A 77 -11.53 -27.32 12.35
CA SER A 77 -10.66 -26.64 13.30
C SER A 77 -9.62 -25.78 12.54
N PRO A 78 -9.08 -24.72 13.16
CA PRO A 78 -8.02 -23.91 12.55
C PRO A 78 -6.85 -24.77 12.02
N ASP A 79 -6.38 -25.73 12.81
CA ASP A 79 -5.29 -26.63 12.43
C ASP A 79 -5.63 -27.49 11.19
N GLN A 80 -6.86 -28.01 11.10
CA GLN A 80 -7.30 -28.77 9.94
C GLN A 80 -7.35 -27.91 8.68
N LEU A 81 -7.85 -26.67 8.81
CA LEU A 81 -7.89 -25.73 7.72
C LEU A 81 -6.49 -25.43 7.19
N THR A 82 -5.55 -25.13 8.08
CA THR A 82 -4.15 -24.84 7.73
C THR A 82 -3.57 -25.98 6.91
N LYS A 83 -3.71 -27.23 7.37
CA LYS A 83 -3.22 -28.42 6.64
C LYS A 83 -3.84 -28.55 5.24
N ILE A 84 -5.15 -28.34 5.14
CA ILE A 84 -5.85 -28.41 3.85
C ILE A 84 -5.34 -27.32 2.90
N LEU A 85 -5.21 -26.09 3.39
CA LEU A 85 -4.73 -24.97 2.59
C LEU A 85 -3.31 -25.17 2.11
N LEU A 86 -2.39 -25.57 2.99
CA LEU A 86 -1.00 -25.85 2.61
C LEU A 86 -0.91 -26.88 1.48
N ASN A 87 -1.71 -27.95 1.57
CA ASN A 87 -1.75 -28.99 0.55
C ASN A 87 -2.33 -28.47 -0.77
N ILE A 88 -3.48 -27.78 -0.73
CA ILE A 88 -4.15 -27.26 -1.93
C ILE A 88 -3.28 -26.20 -2.64
N THR A 89 -2.70 -25.27 -1.89
CA THR A 89 -1.88 -24.19 -2.47
C THR A 89 -0.47 -24.67 -2.83
N LYS A 90 -0.11 -25.92 -2.52
CA LYS A 90 1.25 -26.46 -2.64
C LYS A 90 2.29 -25.53 -2.01
N SER A 91 1.95 -24.98 -0.85
CA SER A 91 2.84 -24.05 -0.14
C SER A 91 4.05 -24.82 0.40
N SER A 92 5.24 -24.22 0.30
CA SER A 92 6.49 -24.72 0.88
C SER A 92 6.54 -24.59 2.40
N LEU A 93 5.58 -23.89 3.00
CA LEU A 93 5.52 -23.68 4.44
C LEU A 93 5.28 -25.01 5.17
N LYS A 94 6.13 -25.28 6.17
CA LYS A 94 5.98 -26.45 7.05
C LYS A 94 4.89 -26.19 8.09
N TYR A 95 4.13 -27.23 8.44
CA TYR A 95 3.14 -27.18 9.53
C TYR A 95 3.14 -28.45 10.41
N PRO A 96 3.38 -28.32 11.73
CA PRO A 96 3.78 -27.09 12.41
C PRO A 96 5.10 -26.56 11.82
N PRO A 97 5.30 -25.24 11.74
CA PRO A 97 6.62 -24.70 11.40
C PRO A 97 7.63 -25.20 12.44
N GLU A 98 8.91 -25.28 12.05
CA GLU A 98 9.98 -25.58 13.02
C GLU A 98 9.85 -24.65 14.22
N GLU A 99 10.01 -25.19 15.42
CA GLU A 99 9.95 -24.39 16.65
C GLU A 99 11.06 -23.35 16.59
N ILE A 100 10.70 -22.12 16.23
CA ILE A 100 11.54 -20.97 16.47
C ILE A 100 11.61 -20.78 17.99
N SER A 101 12.81 -20.55 18.49
CA SER A 101 12.99 -20.20 19.90
C SER A 101 12.20 -18.93 20.22
N LYS A 102 11.83 -18.77 21.49
CA LYS A 102 11.10 -17.57 21.93
C LYS A 102 11.95 -16.32 21.64
N GLU A 103 13.26 -16.44 21.81
CA GLU A 103 14.24 -15.39 21.55
C GLU A 103 14.26 -14.98 20.07
N GLU A 104 14.24 -15.95 19.15
CA GLU A 104 14.15 -15.68 17.71
C GLU A 104 12.81 -15.01 17.33
N TYR A 105 11.71 -15.46 17.93
CA TYR A 105 10.38 -14.87 17.73
C TYR A 105 10.33 -13.41 18.21
N ASP A 106 10.81 -13.17 19.43
CA ASP A 106 10.81 -11.84 20.04
C ASP A 106 11.74 -10.89 19.26
N SER A 107 12.90 -11.38 18.80
CA SER A 107 13.81 -10.65 17.92
C SER A 107 13.13 -10.22 16.62
N PHE A 108 12.45 -11.14 15.94
CA PHE A 108 11.70 -10.82 14.71
C PHE A 108 10.60 -9.78 14.95
N CYS A 109 9.83 -9.93 16.03
CA CYS A 109 8.75 -8.99 16.35
C CYS A 109 9.29 -7.59 16.62
N ASN A 110 10.37 -7.49 17.41
CA ASN A 110 11.04 -6.23 17.72
C ASN A 110 11.58 -5.55 16.45
N GLU A 111 12.22 -6.31 15.56
CA GLU A 111 12.70 -5.80 14.28
C GLU A 111 11.56 -5.21 13.44
N LYS A 112 10.43 -5.92 13.31
CA LYS A 112 9.27 -5.44 12.55
C LYS A 112 8.61 -4.23 13.18
N ILE A 113 8.52 -4.17 14.51
CA ILE A 113 8.01 -3.00 15.24
C ILE A 113 8.91 -1.79 14.99
N GLN A 114 10.23 -1.98 15.03
CA GLN A 114 11.20 -0.93 14.75
C GLN A 114 11.06 -0.42 13.30
N GLN A 115 11.04 -1.31 12.31
CA GLN A 115 10.86 -0.94 10.90
C GLN A 115 9.55 -0.17 10.67
N TRP A 116 8.45 -0.56 11.33
CA TRP A 116 7.18 0.13 11.24
C TRP A 116 7.23 1.53 11.86
N THR A 117 7.90 1.66 13.01
CA THR A 117 8.06 2.93 13.73
C THR A 117 8.86 3.92 12.90
N GLU A 118 10.02 3.50 12.39
CA GLU A 118 10.87 4.31 11.51
C GLU A 118 10.13 4.77 10.25
N LYS A 119 9.34 3.87 9.64
CA LYS A 119 8.51 4.22 8.50
C LYS A 119 7.45 5.28 8.85
N ARG A 120 6.79 5.15 10.00
CA ARG A 120 5.75 6.08 10.45
C ARG A 120 6.30 7.47 10.73
N GLU A 121 7.47 7.54 11.35
CA GLU A 121 8.20 8.78 11.60
C GLU A 121 8.59 9.46 10.29
N LYS A 122 9.09 8.69 9.32
CA LYS A 122 9.40 9.20 7.98
C LYS A 122 8.16 9.76 7.27
N GLU A 123 7.05 9.01 7.24
CA GLU A 123 5.79 9.48 6.65
C GLU A 123 5.26 10.75 7.33
N ALA A 124 5.38 10.84 8.67
CA ALA A 124 4.99 12.05 9.41
C ALA A 124 5.89 13.25 9.11
N ALA A 125 7.20 13.02 8.93
CA ALA A 125 8.13 14.07 8.52
C ALA A 125 7.83 14.60 7.10
N GLU A 126 7.53 13.70 6.15
CA GLU A 126 7.11 14.07 4.80
C GLU A 126 5.81 14.87 4.79
N GLU A 127 4.81 14.46 5.58
CA GLU A 127 3.55 15.18 5.75
C GLU A 127 3.77 16.60 6.32
N LYS A 128 4.60 16.72 7.36
CA LYS A 128 4.95 18.02 7.95
C LYS A 128 5.66 18.94 6.94
N MET A 129 6.56 18.39 6.13
CA MET A 129 7.23 19.14 5.06
C MET A 129 6.23 19.63 4.00
N LEU A 130 5.28 18.78 3.58
CA LEU A 130 4.24 19.17 2.63
C LEU A 130 3.36 20.30 3.16
N ASP A 131 3.00 20.26 4.45
CA ASP A 131 2.22 21.32 5.08
C ASP A 131 2.99 22.63 5.22
N GLU A 132 4.31 22.57 5.41
CA GLU A 132 5.18 23.74 5.39
C GLU A 132 5.30 24.37 3.99
N VAL A 133 5.41 23.54 2.95
CA VAL A 133 5.37 23.99 1.55
C VAL A 133 4.05 24.69 1.24
N LYS A 134 2.91 24.09 1.61
CA LYS A 134 1.59 24.70 1.42
C LYS A 134 1.45 26.04 2.15
N ARG A 135 1.91 26.13 3.39
CA ARG A 135 1.92 27.39 4.16
C ARG A 135 2.76 28.46 3.46
N THR A 136 3.94 28.09 2.98
CA THR A 136 4.84 29.01 2.26
C THR A 136 4.24 29.50 0.95
N GLN A 137 3.61 28.60 0.17
CA GLN A 137 2.89 28.96 -1.05
C GLN A 137 1.72 29.91 -0.77
N GLY A 138 0.96 29.67 0.31
CA GLY A 138 -0.10 30.58 0.76
C GLY A 138 0.41 31.98 1.11
N LEU A 139 1.55 32.06 1.82
CA LEU A 139 2.20 33.34 2.14
C LEU A 139 2.67 34.08 0.89
N VAL A 140 3.30 33.38 -0.06
CA VAL A 140 3.72 33.95 -1.35
C VAL A 140 2.52 34.49 -2.12
N GLY A 141 1.42 33.74 -2.17
CA GLY A 141 0.16 34.19 -2.78
C GLY A 141 -0.39 35.47 -2.14
N HIS A 142 -0.37 35.55 -0.79
CA HIS A 142 -0.81 36.74 -0.06
C HIS A 142 0.09 37.95 -0.29
N ILE A 143 1.41 37.76 -0.31
CA ILE A 143 2.38 38.82 -0.61
C ILE A 143 2.16 39.34 -2.03
N ARG A 144 1.99 38.45 -3.01
CA ARG A 144 1.70 38.80 -4.40
C ARG A 144 0.41 39.61 -4.52
N ALA A 145 -0.68 39.16 -3.89
CA ALA A 145 -1.94 39.88 -3.90
C ALA A 145 -1.81 41.30 -3.30
N LYS A 146 -1.09 41.45 -2.18
CA LYS A 146 -0.79 42.77 -1.60
C LYS A 146 0.01 43.66 -2.55
N TRP A 147 1.00 43.08 -3.23
CA TRP A 147 1.82 43.81 -4.19
C TRP A 147 1.01 44.30 -5.39
N GLU A 148 0.12 43.45 -5.94
CA GLU A 148 -0.78 43.81 -7.05
C GLU A 148 -1.78 44.91 -6.67
N ILE A 149 -2.24 44.94 -5.42
CA ILE A 149 -3.10 46.03 -4.90
C ILE A 149 -2.33 47.36 -4.78
N GLN A 150 -1.08 47.31 -4.30
CA GLN A 150 -0.23 48.51 -4.15
C GLN A 150 0.34 49.02 -5.46
N ASN A 151 0.52 48.12 -6.43
CA ASN A 151 1.07 48.41 -7.74
C ASN A 151 0.03 47.97 -8.77
N PRO A 152 -1.15 48.63 -8.82
CA PRO A 152 -2.16 48.28 -9.80
C PRO A 152 -1.53 48.41 -11.18
N SER A 153 -1.55 47.31 -11.94
CA SER A 153 -1.09 47.35 -13.33
C SER A 153 -1.74 48.56 -14.00
N PRO A 154 -0.98 49.41 -14.71
CA PRO A 154 -1.57 50.55 -15.39
C PRO A 154 -2.70 49.99 -16.22
N LYS A 155 -3.94 50.36 -15.90
CA LYS A 155 -5.12 49.92 -16.66
C LYS A 155 -4.74 50.09 -18.10
N GLU A 156 -4.70 48.99 -18.86
CA GLU A 156 -4.36 49.00 -20.28
C GLU A 156 -5.17 50.15 -20.87
N SER A 157 -4.45 51.24 -21.11
CA SER A 157 -5.04 52.36 -21.79
C SER A 157 -5.36 51.77 -23.15
N LYS A 158 -6.61 51.90 -23.57
CA LYS A 158 -7.12 51.43 -24.87
C LYS A 158 -6.44 52.20 -26.01
N TYR A 159 -5.13 52.37 -25.99
CA TYR A 159 -4.37 52.64 -27.19
C TYR A 159 -4.45 51.36 -28.00
N ASN A 160 -5.38 51.42 -28.95
CA ASN A 160 -5.42 50.58 -30.12
C ASN A 160 -4.12 50.87 -30.89
N VAL A 161 -2.99 50.34 -30.39
CA VAL A 161 -1.73 50.32 -31.13
C VAL A 161 -1.97 49.29 -32.21
N GLN A 162 -2.41 49.78 -33.36
CA GLN A 162 -2.45 49.04 -34.59
C GLN A 162 -1.00 48.69 -34.89
N LEU A 163 -0.57 47.49 -34.48
CA LEU A 163 0.71 46.94 -34.90
C LEU A 163 0.68 46.93 -36.42
N PRO A 164 1.67 47.53 -37.11
CA PRO A 164 1.77 47.38 -38.55
C PRO A 164 1.77 45.87 -38.82
N LEU A 165 0.88 45.44 -39.73
CA LEU A 165 0.88 44.07 -40.23
C LEU A 165 2.33 43.76 -40.60
N GLU A 166 2.90 42.72 -39.98
CA GLU A 166 4.12 42.12 -40.47
C GLU A 166 3.84 41.73 -41.92
N GLU A 167 4.46 42.45 -42.86
CA GLU A 167 4.48 42.04 -44.26
C GLU A 167 5.10 40.63 -44.27
N GLU A 168 4.29 39.65 -44.66
CA GLU A 168 4.74 38.29 -44.93
C GLU A 168 5.87 38.36 -45.96
N ILE A 169 7.11 38.22 -45.49
CA ILE A 169 8.24 37.92 -46.36
C ILE A 169 8.11 36.45 -46.71
N GLU A 170 7.44 36.15 -47.83
CA GLU A 170 7.53 34.86 -48.51
C GLU A 170 8.98 34.70 -49.02
N GLU A 171 9.84 34.07 -48.22
CA GLU A 171 11.10 33.51 -48.72
C GLU A 171 10.78 32.26 -49.56
N GLU A 172 10.76 32.45 -50.89
CA GLU A 172 10.87 31.37 -51.88
C GLU A 172 12.19 30.61 -51.66
N TYR A 173 12.11 29.43 -51.07
CA TYR A 173 13.21 28.47 -51.09
C TYR A 173 13.21 27.75 -52.45
N GLU A 174 14.02 28.24 -53.40
CA GLU A 174 14.39 27.45 -54.58
C GLU A 174 15.28 26.26 -54.16
N LEU A 175 14.77 25.05 -54.38
CA LEU A 175 15.49 23.80 -54.25
C LEU A 175 16.46 23.64 -55.43
N PHE A 176 17.77 23.64 -55.14
CA PHE A 176 18.82 23.06 -55.98
C PHE A 176 19.68 22.09 -55.17
#